data_AF-A0A2N5ZK19-F1
#
_entry.id   AF-A0A2N5ZK19-F1
#
_cell.length_a   1.000
_cell.length_b   1.000
_cell.length_c   1.000
_cell.angle_alpha   90.00
_cell.angle_beta   90.00
_cell.angle_gamma   90.00
#
_symmetry.space_group_name_H-M   'P 1'
#
loop_
_entity.id
_entity.type
_entity.pdbx_description
1 polymer ?
#
loop_
_entity_poly.entity_id
_entity_poly.type
_entity_poly.pdbx_seq_one_letter_code
_entity_poly.pdbx_strand_id
1 'polypeptide(L)'
;MPGTNYGNLFIKVKDMLQRSNSASKMMLIFSDGEDLEKTEDAFLKLPDTKVYTIGVGTKKGDVVPEFDDKGNKTGVKKHNDEIVMSRLEEENISRIARLNSGKYMRLSYDLSEIPLILNDLSEMKKAPLDISEKDRIIERYIFFLWPAFLFLLIETLFVNYSPVFKFNKSSM
;
A
#
# COMPACT_ATOMS: atom_id res chain seq x y z
N MET A 1 -27.10 15.82 -7.06
CA MET A 1 -26.13 16.90 -7.35
C MET A 1 -24.78 16.24 -7.64
N PRO A 2 -24.05 16.60 -8.69
CA PRO A 2 -22.65 16.26 -8.78
C PRO A 2 -21.92 17.01 -7.65
N GLY A 3 -21.53 16.28 -6.62
CA GLY A 3 -20.76 16.76 -5.48
C GLY A 3 -19.66 15.76 -5.16
N THR A 4 -18.58 16.21 -4.54
CA THR A 4 -17.45 15.34 -4.22
C THR A 4 -17.75 14.56 -2.94
N ASN A 5 -18.09 13.27 -3.08
CA ASN A 5 -18.38 12.41 -1.94
C ASN A 5 -17.10 11.77 -1.41
N TYR A 6 -16.36 12.54 -0.59
CA TYR A 6 -15.12 12.07 0.00
C TYR A 6 -15.32 10.92 0.99
N GLY A 7 -16.43 10.86 1.73
CA GLY A 7 -16.67 9.77 2.69
C GLY A 7 -16.72 8.40 2.03
N ASN A 8 -17.52 8.27 0.97
CA ASN A 8 -17.58 7.02 0.20
C ASN A 8 -16.25 6.67 -0.44
N LEU A 9 -15.45 7.68 -0.83
CA LEU A 9 -14.10 7.45 -1.34
C LEU A 9 -13.20 6.85 -0.25
N PHE A 10 -13.15 7.43 0.94
CA PHE A 10 -12.32 6.94 2.05
C PHE A 10 -12.75 5.55 2.53
N ILE A 11 -14.04 5.27 2.62
CA ILE A 11 -14.56 3.93 2.95
C ILE A 11 -14.13 2.91 1.90
N LYS A 12 -14.35 3.21 0.62
CA LYS A 12 -13.99 2.30 -0.48
C LYS A 12 -12.48 2.05 -0.57
N VAL A 13 -11.68 3.10 -0.35
CA VAL A 13 -10.23 3.00 -0.30
C VAL A 13 -9.79 2.17 0.89
N LYS A 14 -10.37 2.36 2.07
CA LYS A 14 -10.09 1.52 3.25
C LYS A 14 -10.36 0.04 2.96
N ASP A 15 -11.49 -0.29 2.37
CA ASP A 15 -11.85 -1.67 2.02
C ASP A 15 -10.88 -2.26 0.98
N MET A 16 -10.51 -1.48 -0.03
CA MET A 16 -9.52 -1.89 -1.03
C MET A 16 -8.14 -2.13 -0.42
N LEU A 17 -7.71 -1.24 0.48
CA LEU A 17 -6.43 -1.35 1.17
C LEU A 17 -6.40 -2.53 2.14
N GLN A 18 -7.49 -2.83 2.84
CA GLN A 18 -7.57 -4.00 3.72
C GLN A 18 -7.46 -5.32 2.96
N ARG A 19 -7.96 -5.38 1.72
CA ARG A 19 -7.84 -6.56 0.85
C ARG A 19 -6.45 -6.74 0.23
N SER A 20 -5.59 -5.72 0.31
CA SER A 20 -4.24 -5.77 -0.24
C SER A 20 -3.25 -6.33 0.79
N ASN A 21 -2.48 -7.35 0.38
CA ASN A 21 -1.40 -7.96 1.17
C ASN A 21 -0.09 -7.14 1.22
N SER A 22 -0.09 -5.91 0.71
CA SER A 22 1.12 -5.06 0.76
C SER A 22 1.40 -4.58 2.19
N ALA A 23 2.62 -4.80 2.67
CA ALA A 23 3.07 -4.41 4.02
C ALA A 23 3.19 -2.87 4.21
N SER A 24 3.29 -2.11 3.12
CA SER A 24 3.37 -0.64 3.16
C SER A 24 2.56 -0.04 2.01
N LYS A 25 1.63 0.86 2.32
CA LYS A 25 0.69 1.46 1.37
C LYS A 25 0.85 2.98 1.32
N MET A 26 0.73 3.56 0.13
CA MET A 26 0.73 5.01 -0.07
C MET A 26 -0.53 5.42 -0.82
N MET A 27 -1.16 6.51 -0.39
CA MET A 27 -2.25 7.18 -1.09
C MET A 27 -1.82 8.61 -1.42
N LEU A 28 -2.01 9.03 -2.67
CA LEU A 28 -1.75 10.39 -3.13
C LEU A 28 -3.08 11.03 -3.56
N ILE A 29 -3.42 12.17 -2.97
CA ILE A 29 -4.68 12.88 -3.21
C ILE A 29 -4.38 14.23 -3.83
N PHE A 30 -5.05 14.56 -4.93
CA PHE A 30 -5.04 15.90 -5.52
C PHE A 30 -6.42 16.51 -5.32
N SER A 31 -6.49 17.65 -4.63
CA SER A 31 -7.77 18.30 -4.34
C SER A 31 -7.60 19.78 -3.97
N ASP A 32 -8.59 20.59 -4.30
CA ASP A 32 -8.87 21.91 -3.74
C ASP A 32 -9.35 21.88 -2.27
N GLY A 33 -9.75 20.72 -1.76
CA GLY A 33 -10.14 20.53 -0.37
C GLY A 33 -11.56 20.99 -0.01
N GLU A 34 -12.33 21.44 -1.01
CA GLU A 34 -13.69 21.92 -0.79
C GLU A 34 -14.63 20.78 -0.35
N ASP A 35 -15.64 21.13 0.47
CA ASP A 35 -16.70 20.22 0.93
C ASP A 35 -16.23 18.98 1.75
N LEU A 36 -14.97 18.93 2.17
CA LEU A 36 -14.42 17.83 2.97
C LEU A 36 -15.00 17.77 4.39
N GLU A 37 -15.27 18.93 4.99
CA GLU A 37 -15.72 19.04 6.38
C GLU A 37 -17.16 18.57 6.62
N LYS A 38 -17.94 18.38 5.56
CA LYS A 38 -19.30 17.80 5.64
C LYS A 38 -19.30 16.29 5.82
N THR A 39 -18.13 15.64 5.79
CA THR A 39 -18.05 14.18 5.80
C THR A 39 -17.01 13.71 6.84
N GLU A 40 -17.48 13.29 8.02
CA GLU A 40 -16.61 12.77 9.09
C GLU A 40 -15.73 11.61 8.61
N ASP A 41 -16.25 10.79 7.69
CA ASP A 41 -15.55 9.65 7.10
C ASP A 41 -14.31 10.06 6.27
N ALA A 42 -14.23 11.32 5.81
CA ALA A 42 -13.06 11.81 5.06
C ALA A 42 -11.80 11.93 5.93
N PHE A 43 -11.95 11.89 7.27
CA PHE A 43 -10.86 11.97 8.24
C PHE A 43 -10.51 10.61 8.88
N LEU A 44 -10.97 9.51 8.28
CA LEU A 44 -10.62 8.17 8.76
C LEU A 44 -9.11 7.93 8.65
N LYS A 45 -8.55 7.37 9.74
CA LYS A 45 -7.19 6.85 9.72
C LYS A 45 -7.18 5.52 8.96
N LEU A 46 -6.38 5.46 7.91
CA LEU A 46 -6.15 4.27 7.11
C LEU A 46 -5.03 3.42 7.75
N PRO A 47 -5.24 2.10 7.90
CA PRO A 47 -4.23 1.20 8.48
C PRO A 47 -3.03 1.09 7.54
N ASP A 48 -1.82 1.17 8.09
CA ASP A 48 -0.53 0.96 7.40
C ASP A 48 -0.38 1.74 6.08
N THR A 49 -1.03 2.90 6.01
CA THR A 49 -1.12 3.73 4.81
C THR A 49 -0.64 5.15 5.09
N LYS A 50 0.36 5.62 4.34
CA LYS A 50 0.76 7.04 4.34
C LYS A 50 -0.06 7.80 3.30
N VAL A 51 -0.77 8.86 3.71
CA VAL A 51 -1.58 9.68 2.80
C VAL A 51 -0.90 11.02 2.56
N TYR A 52 -0.55 11.29 1.30
CA TYR A 52 -0.02 12.56 0.84
C TYR A 52 -1.11 13.35 0.13
N THR A 53 -1.24 14.64 0.44
CA THR A 53 -2.25 15.50 -0.16
C THR A 53 -1.60 16.67 -0.90
N ILE A 54 -2.06 16.94 -2.11
CA ILE A 54 -1.59 17.99 -2.99
C ILE A 54 -2.75 18.95 -3.23
N GLY A 55 -2.63 20.15 -2.67
CA GLY A 55 -3.58 21.24 -2.79
C GLY A 55 -3.53 21.89 -4.16
N VAL A 56 -4.63 21.84 -4.92
CA VAL A 56 -4.71 22.48 -6.24
C VAL A 56 -5.58 23.74 -6.14
N GLY A 57 -5.06 24.87 -6.61
CA GLY A 57 -5.80 26.14 -6.65
C GLY A 57 -5.24 27.22 -5.73
N THR A 58 -6.06 28.23 -5.46
CA THR A 58 -5.66 29.40 -4.67
C THR A 58 -6.64 29.69 -3.54
N LYS A 59 -6.14 30.26 -2.43
CA LYS A 59 -6.98 30.67 -1.28
C LYS A 59 -8.00 31.75 -1.64
N LYS A 60 -7.66 32.62 -2.61
CA LYS A 60 -8.56 33.67 -3.08
C LYS A 60 -9.76 33.10 -3.82
N GLY A 61 -9.58 31.90 -4.39
CA GLY A 61 -10.52 31.24 -5.27
C GLY A 61 -10.56 31.86 -6.66
N ASP A 62 -10.99 31.05 -7.62
CA ASP A 62 -11.17 31.48 -9.00
C ASP A 62 -12.46 30.89 -9.56
N VAL A 63 -12.96 31.50 -10.64
CA VAL A 63 -14.13 31.00 -11.36
C VAL A 63 -13.78 29.71 -12.08
N VAL A 64 -14.66 28.70 -11.97
CA VAL A 64 -14.47 27.46 -12.72
C VAL A 64 -14.86 27.71 -14.18
N PRO A 65 -13.95 27.59 -15.16
CA PRO A 65 -14.27 27.79 -16.56
C PRO A 65 -15.19 26.68 -17.08
N GLU A 66 -16.13 27.05 -17.96
CA GLU A 66 -16.96 26.12 -18.70
C GLU A 66 -16.44 25.99 -20.14
N PHE A 67 -16.38 24.76 -20.64
CA PHE A 67 -15.88 24.43 -21.97
C PHE A 67 -16.95 23.70 -22.78
N ASP A 68 -16.99 23.95 -24.10
CA ASP A 68 -17.80 23.14 -25.02
C ASP A 68 -17.17 21.76 -25.30
N ASP A 69 -17.90 20.91 -26.03
CA ASP A 69 -17.42 19.59 -26.47
C ASP A 69 -16.18 19.66 -27.37
N LYS A 70 -15.79 20.86 -27.85
CA LYS A 70 -14.63 21.13 -28.68
C LYS A 70 -13.47 21.74 -27.89
N GLY A 71 -13.61 21.92 -26.58
CA GLY A 71 -12.59 22.47 -25.68
C GLY A 71 -12.48 24.01 -25.68
N ASN A 72 -13.39 24.73 -26.35
CA ASN A 72 -13.41 26.20 -26.31
C ASN A 72 -14.09 26.69 -25.04
N LYS A 73 -13.52 27.73 -24.42
CA LYS A 73 -14.10 28.37 -23.23
C LYS A 73 -15.41 29.09 -23.62
N THR A 74 -16.53 28.58 -23.14
CA THR A 74 -17.88 29.12 -23.40
C THR A 74 -18.37 30.04 -22.29
N GLY A 75 -17.82 29.91 -21.08
CA GLY A 75 -18.26 30.72 -19.94
C GLY A 75 -17.60 30.36 -18.62
N VAL A 76 -18.35 30.60 -17.55
CA VAL A 76 -18.01 30.20 -16.17
C VAL A 76 -19.14 29.35 -15.63
N LYS A 77 -18.78 28.35 -14.84
CA LYS A 77 -19.74 27.44 -14.21
C LYS A 77 -20.70 28.22 -13.33
N LYS A 78 -22.00 27.99 -13.52
CA LYS A 78 -23.06 28.56 -12.69
C LYS A 78 -23.86 27.47 -12.00
N HIS A 79 -24.32 27.75 -10.79
CA HIS A 79 -25.26 26.91 -10.04
C HIS A 79 -26.37 27.81 -9.49
N ASN A 80 -27.63 27.49 -9.82
CA ASN A 80 -28.79 28.32 -9.45
C ASN A 80 -28.61 29.81 -9.79
N ASP A 81 -28.13 30.10 -11.01
CA ASP A 81 -27.79 31.45 -11.51
C ASP A 81 -26.65 32.19 -10.78
N GLU A 82 -26.01 31.58 -9.79
CA GLU A 82 -24.82 32.12 -9.11
C GLU A 82 -23.53 31.55 -9.72
N ILE A 83 -22.50 32.39 -9.82
CA ILE A 83 -21.18 31.98 -10.31
C ILE A 83 -20.52 31.09 -9.26
N VAL A 84 -20.10 29.89 -9.66
CA VAL A 84 -19.38 28.97 -8.79
C VAL A 84 -17.92 29.43 -8.68
N MET A 85 -17.53 29.84 -7.48
CA MET A 85 -16.16 30.17 -7.10
C MET A 85 -15.57 29.00 -6.32
N SER A 86 -14.49 28.41 -6.83
CA SER A 86 -13.77 27.35 -6.12
C SER A 86 -12.55 27.92 -5.41
N ARG A 87 -12.33 27.55 -4.15
CA ARG A 87 -11.25 28.00 -3.26
C ARG A 87 -10.48 26.81 -2.72
N LEU A 88 -9.17 26.99 -2.57
CA LEU A 88 -8.33 26.01 -1.91
C LEU A 88 -8.52 26.07 -0.39
N GLU A 89 -9.10 25.02 0.19
CA GLU A 89 -9.25 24.79 1.63
C GLU A 89 -8.10 23.93 2.17
N GLU A 90 -6.94 24.56 2.39
CA GLU A 90 -5.71 23.87 2.83
C GLU A 90 -5.86 23.17 4.19
N GLU A 91 -6.71 23.68 5.07
CA GLU A 91 -6.90 23.12 6.41
C GLU A 91 -7.44 21.68 6.36
N ASN A 92 -8.45 21.45 5.52
CA ASN A 92 -9.10 20.15 5.38
C ASN A 92 -8.14 19.08 4.84
N ILE A 93 -7.46 19.36 3.73
CA ILE A 93 -6.51 18.43 3.11
C ILE A 93 -5.22 18.25 3.93
N SER A 94 -4.78 19.28 4.68
CA SER A 94 -3.64 19.15 5.59
C SER A 94 -3.97 18.31 6.82
N ARG A 95 -5.21 18.34 7.29
CA ARG A 95 -5.69 17.49 8.39
C ARG A 95 -5.69 16.02 7.99
N ILE A 96 -6.16 15.70 6.78
CA ILE A 96 -6.15 14.33 6.24
C ILE A 96 -4.73 13.74 6.18
N ALA A 97 -3.77 14.50 5.65
CA ALA A 97 -2.38 14.06 5.58
C ALA A 97 -1.79 13.80 6.97
N ARG A 98 -2.03 14.71 7.92
CA ARG A 98 -1.55 14.60 9.31
C ARG A 98 -2.12 13.39 10.04
N LEU A 99 -3.42 13.10 9.87
CA LEU A 99 -4.07 11.95 10.50
C LEU A 99 -3.49 10.60 10.04
N ASN A 100 -2.95 10.57 8.83
CA ASN A 100 -2.45 9.37 8.17
C ASN A 100 -0.91 9.38 8.02
N SER A 101 -0.20 10.09 8.89
CA SER A 101 1.27 10.12 8.93
C SER A 101 1.95 10.43 7.59
N GLY A 102 1.29 11.22 6.73
CA GLY A 102 1.85 11.72 5.47
C GLY A 102 2.06 13.23 5.50
N LYS A 103 2.24 13.83 4.32
CA LYS A 103 2.56 15.26 4.16
C LYS A 103 1.57 15.94 3.23
N TYR A 104 1.28 17.20 3.54
CA TYR A 104 0.55 18.10 2.67
C TYR A 104 1.53 18.97 1.90
N MET A 105 1.23 19.20 0.63
CA MET A 105 1.94 20.13 -0.24
C MET A 105 0.95 20.96 -1.02
N ARG A 106 1.32 22.17 -1.37
CA ARG A 106 0.53 22.97 -2.31
C ARG A 106 1.13 22.88 -3.69
N LEU A 107 0.30 22.63 -4.70
CA LEU A 107 0.71 22.74 -6.09
C LEU A 107 0.96 24.23 -6.38
N SER A 108 2.22 24.61 -6.33
CA SER A 108 2.69 25.96 -6.66
C SER A 108 3.59 25.89 -7.89
N TYR A 109 3.98 27.05 -8.43
CA TYR A 109 4.98 27.10 -9.50
C TYR A 109 6.34 26.55 -9.05
N ASP A 110 6.61 26.56 -7.75
CA ASP A 110 7.75 25.87 -7.16
C ASP A 110 7.37 24.40 -6.88
N LEU A 111 8.04 23.50 -7.59
CA LEU A 111 7.89 22.05 -7.48
C LEU A 111 8.95 21.41 -6.57
N SER A 112 9.67 22.22 -5.77
CA SER A 112 10.71 21.79 -4.85
C SER A 112 10.26 20.69 -3.86
N GLU A 113 8.97 20.60 -3.58
CA GLU A 113 8.39 19.62 -2.65
C GLU A 113 8.07 18.26 -3.32
N ILE A 114 7.90 18.21 -4.65
CA ILE A 114 7.61 16.95 -5.38
C ILE A 114 8.72 15.90 -5.20
N PRO A 115 10.02 16.25 -5.30
CA PRO A 115 11.11 15.32 -5.04
C PRO A 115 11.06 14.65 -3.67
N LEU A 116 10.52 15.31 -2.63
CA LEU A 116 10.39 14.73 -1.28
C LEU A 116 9.40 13.56 -1.26
N ILE A 117 8.23 13.72 -1.91
CA ILE A 117 7.25 12.63 -2.05
C ILE A 117 7.83 11.49 -2.88
N LEU A 118 8.53 11.82 -3.98
CA LEU A 118 9.15 10.81 -4.84
C LEU A 118 10.23 10.02 -4.09
N ASN A 119 10.99 10.69 -3.21
CA ASN A 119 11.97 10.01 -2.37
C ASN A 119 11.29 9.09 -1.35
N ASP A 120 10.28 9.58 -0.63
CA ASP A 120 9.50 8.79 0.33
C ASP A 120 8.84 7.57 -0.36
N LEU A 121 8.34 7.73 -1.59
CA LEU A 121 7.82 6.64 -2.42
C LEU A 121 8.91 5.64 -2.81
N SER A 122 10.09 6.13 -3.16
CA SER A 122 11.23 5.28 -3.53
C SER A 122 11.73 4.45 -2.33
N GLU A 123 11.75 5.02 -1.13
CA GLU A 123 12.10 4.33 0.10
C GLU A 123 11.07 3.27 0.46
N MET A 124 9.78 3.56 0.29
CA MET A 124 8.71 2.56 0.48
C MET A 124 8.79 1.40 -0.52
N LYS A 125 9.27 1.67 -1.75
CA LYS A 125 9.48 0.63 -2.76
C LYS A 125 10.77 -0.18 -2.51
N LYS A 126 11.76 0.43 -1.87
CA LYS A 126 13.05 -0.18 -1.51
C LYS A 126 13.03 -0.92 -0.19
N ALA A 127 12.11 -0.57 0.72
CA ALA A 127 11.76 -1.43 1.83
C ALA A 127 11.55 -2.81 1.19
N PRO A 128 12.35 -3.82 1.59
CA PRO A 128 12.28 -5.11 0.92
C PRO A 128 10.81 -5.46 0.90
N LEU A 129 10.31 -5.81 -0.29
CA LEU A 129 9.14 -6.65 -0.40
C LEU A 129 9.51 -7.84 0.47
N ASP A 130 9.22 -7.76 1.77
CA ASP A 130 9.51 -8.82 2.70
C ASP A 130 8.71 -9.94 2.09
N ILE A 131 9.46 -10.89 1.55
CA ILE A 131 8.97 -11.97 0.73
C ILE A 131 8.07 -12.73 1.69
N SER A 132 6.81 -12.31 1.76
CA SER A 132 5.75 -12.95 2.49
C SER A 132 5.19 -14.10 1.64
N GLU A 133 5.93 -14.51 0.60
CA GLU A 133 6.26 -15.91 0.45
C GLU A 133 7.32 -16.28 1.51
N LYS A 134 6.91 -16.18 2.78
CA LYS A 134 7.39 -17.17 3.73
C LYS A 134 6.69 -18.45 3.31
N ASP A 135 7.15 -19.03 2.19
CA ASP A 135 7.15 -20.47 2.01
C ASP A 135 7.76 -20.95 3.31
N ARG A 136 6.89 -21.32 4.26
CA ARG A 136 7.32 -22.15 5.37
C ARG A 136 7.74 -23.41 4.67
N ILE A 137 9.02 -23.49 4.32
CA ILE A 137 9.68 -24.75 4.04
C ILE A 137 9.49 -25.52 5.34
N ILE A 138 8.40 -26.28 5.41
CA ILE A 138 8.18 -27.22 6.48
C ILE A 138 9.24 -28.27 6.23
N GLU A 139 10.32 -28.18 6.98
CA GLU A 139 11.45 -29.09 6.93
C GLU A 139 11.00 -30.49 7.35
N ARG A 140 10.38 -31.22 6.41
CA ARG A 140 9.95 -32.61 6.60
C ARG A 140 11.11 -33.59 6.54
N TYR A 141 12.33 -33.14 6.21
CA TYR A 141 13.51 -34.00 6.19
C TYR A 141 13.79 -34.62 7.56
N ILE A 142 13.40 -33.98 8.67
CA ILE A 142 13.57 -34.52 10.02
C ILE A 142 12.88 -35.88 10.19
N PHE A 143 11.72 -36.08 9.55
CA PHE A 143 10.99 -37.35 9.58
C PHE A 143 11.73 -38.47 8.83
N PHE A 144 12.55 -38.11 7.83
CA PHE A 144 13.39 -39.06 7.08
C PHE A 144 14.77 -39.24 7.73
N LEU A 145 15.26 -38.22 8.44
CA LEU A 145 16.57 -38.22 9.09
C LEU A 145 16.60 -39.15 10.30
N TRP A 146 15.54 -39.18 11.11
CA TRP A 146 15.44 -40.03 12.31
C TRP A 146 15.54 -41.54 12.00
N PRO A 147 14.77 -42.09 11.04
CA PRO A 147 14.91 -43.49 10.64
C PRO A 147 16.28 -43.80 10.06
N ALA A 148 16.85 -42.91 9.23
CA ALA A 148 18.17 -43.10 8.64
C ALA A 148 19.27 -43.15 9.72
N PHE A 149 19.21 -42.24 10.69
CA PHE A 149 20.11 -42.23 11.84
C PHE A 149 19.96 -43.49 12.71
N LEU A 150 18.73 -43.96 12.93
CA LEU A 150 18.47 -45.19 13.67
C LEU A 150 19.04 -46.42 12.95
N PHE A 151 18.86 -46.54 11.63
CA PHE A 151 19.44 -47.63 10.85
C PHE A 151 20.97 -47.65 10.91
N LEU A 152 21.61 -46.48 10.88
CA LEU A 152 23.07 -46.36 11.02
C LEU A 152 23.55 -46.81 12.41
N LEU A 153 22.82 -46.47 13.48
CA LEU A 153 23.12 -46.97 14.82
C LEU A 153 22.94 -48.49 14.92
N ILE A 154 21.91 -49.04 14.30
CA ILE A 154 21.69 -50.49 14.26
C ILE A 154 22.85 -51.17 13.51
N GLU A 155 23.23 -50.68 12.33
CA GLU A 155 24.35 -51.23 11.56
C GLU A 155 25.64 -51.23 12.39
N THR A 156 26.01 -50.10 13.00
CA THR A 156 27.26 -50.00 13.78
C THR A 156 27.29 -50.92 15.00
N LEU A 157 26.13 -51.18 15.64
CA LEU A 157 26.03 -52.17 16.69
C LEU A 157 26.17 -53.60 16.14
N PHE A 158 25.44 -53.97 15.08
CA PHE A 158 25.46 -55.31 14.52
C PHE A 158 26.79 -55.69 13.85
N VAL A 159 27.45 -54.73 13.19
CA VAL A 159 28.81 -54.91 12.60
C VAL A 159 29.82 -55.28 13.68
N ASN A 160 29.65 -54.78 14.90
CA ASN A 160 30.51 -55.12 16.03
C ASN A 160 30.18 -56.48 16.69
N TYR A 161 29.07 -57.13 16.32
CA TYR A 161 28.65 -58.42 16.87
C TYR A 161 28.62 -59.58 15.88
N SER A 162 28.93 -59.39 14.59
CA SER A 162 29.08 -60.51 13.67
C SER A 162 30.52 -61.04 13.65
N PRO A 163 30.82 -62.23 14.19
CA PRO A 163 31.93 -63.00 13.67
C PRO A 163 31.55 -63.38 12.23
N VAL A 164 32.35 -62.90 11.28
CA VAL A 164 32.44 -63.31 9.87
C VAL A 164 31.61 -64.59 9.57
N PHE A 165 30.41 -64.41 9.01
CA PHE A 165 29.60 -65.54 8.54
C PHE A 165 30.30 -66.13 7.31
N LYS A 166 31.19 -67.11 7.54
CA LYS A 166 31.86 -67.87 6.49
C LYS A 166 30.83 -68.73 5.76
N PHE A 167 30.46 -68.33 4.55
CA PHE A 167 29.83 -69.24 3.59
C PHE A 167 30.87 -70.28 3.14
N ASN A 168 30.76 -71.51 3.65
CA ASN A 168 31.48 -72.64 3.11
C ASN A 168 30.76 -73.10 1.84
N LYS A 169 31.38 -72.87 0.68
CA LYS A 169 30.97 -73.48 -0.59
C LYS A 169 31.76 -74.78 -0.73
N SER A 170 31.14 -75.92 -0.45
CA SER A 170 31.68 -77.22 -0.85
C SER A 170 30.82 -77.79 -1.97
N SER A 171 31.48 -78.01 -3.11
CA SER A 171 31.01 -78.83 -4.22
C SER A 171 30.58 -80.22 -3.75
N MET A 172 29.40 -80.65 -4.18
CA MET A 172 29.21 -81.89 -4.94
C MET A 172 27.87 -81.85 -5.68
#